data_AF-A0A7C9RGI7-F1
#
_entry.id   AF-A0A7C9RGI7-F1
#
_cell.length_a   1.000
_cell.length_b   1.000
_cell.length_c   1.000
_cell.angle_alpha   90.00
_cell.angle_beta   90.00
_cell.angle_gamma   90.00
#
_symmetry.space_group_name_H-M   'P 1'
#
loop_
_entity.id
_entity.type
_entity.pdbx_description
1 polymer ?
#
loop_
_entity_poly.entity_id
_entity_poly.type
_entity_poly.pdbx_seq_one_letter_code
_entity_poly.pdbx_strand_id
1 'polypeptide(L)'
;VYQEGRDDDPEDEDSKRLPVINEGEALKREALNVSQHFTEPPPRFSDASLVKRMEELGIGRPSTYASIIQVLKDRGYVKLEKKRLHGEDKGRVVVAFLENYFARYVEFDFTADLEEKLDLISNNEISWKQVLTDFWKDFIGAVNEIKDVRVTEVLDVLDAMLGEHIYEPRADGGDPRQCPSCGTGKLNLKAGKFGAFVGCSNYPECRYTRPLAASSGSSDRPLGKDPVSGLEVAVKAGRFGPYIQLGEPKDYGEDEKPKRAGIPKNMSPADVELELALKLLSLPRDIGPHPEDGEIITAGIGRFGPFVRHGKTYASLEAGDEVYTVGLNRAVTLIAEKIAKGPSRRFGADPGKEVGDYPARGGKIMLKKGRYGAYVTIDGINATIPDSIEPEKLTIEEAIALIEERAAKTGGKPKRAAKKAAKKKPAKADAANGAANSEAPAKKPAAKKKAAAKKATPKKEAAEPVSLTEAAKAKASKVAAAKVTKVAEKKSAGKARG
;
A
#
# COMPACT_ATOMS: atom_id res chain seq x y z
N VAL A 1 -9.07 23.14 33.04
CA VAL A 1 -8.38 24.13 32.18
C VAL A 1 -8.09 23.47 30.85
N TYR A 2 -9.00 23.64 29.89
CA TYR A 2 -8.77 23.35 28.48
C TYR A 2 -9.17 24.66 27.78
N GLN A 3 -8.19 25.37 27.21
CA GLN A 3 -8.48 26.46 26.29
C GLN A 3 -8.62 25.84 24.92
N GLU A 4 -9.77 26.04 24.28
CA GLU A 4 -9.94 25.70 22.87
C GLU A 4 -8.93 26.53 22.07
N GLY A 5 -8.15 25.84 21.23
CA GLY A 5 -7.30 26.50 20.27
C GLY A 5 -8.19 27.18 19.23
N ARG A 6 -8.22 28.51 19.30
CA ARG A 6 -8.86 29.40 18.32
C ARG A 6 -8.19 29.22 16.96
N ASP A 7 -8.63 28.21 16.20
CA ASP A 7 -8.28 28.03 14.79
C ASP A 7 -8.95 29.17 14.01
N ASP A 8 -8.13 30.07 13.46
CA ASP A 8 -8.45 31.16 12.52
C ASP A 8 -9.91 31.65 12.50
N ASP A 9 -10.27 32.55 13.43
CA ASP A 9 -11.38 33.48 13.20
C ASP A 9 -10.98 34.41 12.05
N PRO A 10 -11.68 34.41 10.89
CA PRO A 10 -11.74 35.64 10.10
C PRO A 10 -12.44 36.68 10.99
N GLU A 11 -11.83 37.85 11.17
CA GLU A 11 -12.34 38.91 12.06
C GLU A 11 -13.86 39.10 11.90
N ASP A 12 -14.63 38.85 12.98
CA ASP A 12 -16.11 38.86 12.99
C ASP A 12 -16.69 40.02 12.17
N GLU A 13 -17.05 39.78 10.90
CA GLU A 13 -17.73 40.79 10.09
C GLU A 13 -19.11 41.10 10.67
N ASP A 14 -19.73 40.12 11.33
CA ASP A 14 -21.00 40.25 12.06
C ASP A 14 -20.87 41.14 13.32
N SER A 15 -19.66 41.41 13.81
CA SER A 15 -19.41 42.35 14.92
C SER A 15 -19.22 43.81 14.46
N LYS A 16 -19.37 44.11 13.16
CA LYS A 16 -19.25 45.47 12.62
C LYS A 16 -20.44 46.33 13.04
N ARG A 17 -20.24 47.16 14.07
CA ARG A 17 -21.20 48.18 14.49
C ARG A 17 -21.44 49.19 13.37
N LEU A 18 -22.62 49.15 12.78
CA LEU A 18 -23.07 50.16 11.83
C LEU A 18 -23.44 51.46 12.56
N PRO A 19 -23.15 52.64 11.98
CA PRO A 19 -23.64 53.90 12.50
C PRO A 19 -25.17 54.01 12.38
N VAL A 20 -25.79 54.84 13.21
CA VAL A 20 -27.21 55.19 13.05
C VAL A 20 -27.36 56.02 11.78
N ILE A 21 -28.24 55.58 10.88
CA ILE A 21 -28.54 56.24 9.59
C ILE A 21 -30.05 56.38 9.43
N ASN A 22 -30.50 57.42 8.73
CA ASN A 22 -31.91 57.67 8.44
C ASN A 22 -32.25 57.39 6.96
N GLU A 23 -33.51 57.10 6.68
CA GLU A 23 -33.98 56.90 5.30
C GLU A 23 -33.82 58.19 4.48
N GLY A 24 -33.12 58.12 3.36
CA GLY A 24 -32.81 59.28 2.50
C GLY A 24 -31.57 60.10 2.89
N GLU A 25 -30.81 59.67 3.91
CA GLU A 25 -29.59 60.37 4.34
C GLU A 25 -28.46 60.31 3.29
N ALA A 26 -27.81 61.44 3.03
CA ALA A 26 -26.82 61.58 1.95
C ALA A 26 -25.42 61.06 2.37
N LEU A 27 -25.09 59.84 1.97
CA LEU A 27 -23.80 59.22 2.27
C LEU A 27 -22.68 59.69 1.33
N LYS A 28 -21.51 60.02 1.90
CA LYS A 28 -20.30 60.36 1.15
C LYS A 28 -19.50 59.10 0.84
N ARG A 29 -19.21 58.83 -0.43
CA ARG A 29 -18.32 57.73 -0.84
C ARG A 29 -16.87 58.06 -0.46
N GLU A 30 -16.32 57.35 0.52
CA GLU A 30 -14.91 57.49 0.93
C GLU A 30 -13.97 56.74 -0.01
N ALA A 31 -14.17 55.43 -0.19
CA ALA A 31 -13.35 54.56 -1.03
C ALA A 31 -14.22 53.64 -1.90
N LEU A 32 -13.64 53.09 -2.97
CA LEU A 32 -14.23 52.05 -3.80
C LEU A 32 -13.20 50.92 -3.95
N ASN A 33 -13.33 49.88 -3.13
CA ASN A 33 -12.45 48.72 -3.18
C ASN A 33 -13.02 47.68 -4.15
N VAL A 34 -12.31 47.39 -5.23
CA VAL A 34 -12.65 46.32 -6.18
C VAL A 34 -11.80 45.10 -5.85
N SER A 35 -12.41 44.06 -5.29
CA SER A 35 -11.76 42.79 -4.95
C SER A 35 -12.20 41.68 -5.91
N GLN A 36 -11.26 40.81 -6.28
CA GLN A 36 -11.55 39.58 -7.01
C GLN A 36 -11.64 38.42 -6.02
N HIS A 37 -12.68 37.61 -6.15
CA HIS A 37 -12.91 36.42 -5.32
C HIS A 37 -13.00 35.18 -6.21
N PHE A 38 -12.66 34.02 -5.65
CA PHE A 38 -12.77 32.72 -6.29
C PHE A 38 -13.67 31.81 -5.46
N THR A 39 -14.35 30.87 -6.11
CA THR A 39 -15.07 29.80 -5.40
C THR A 39 -14.08 28.82 -4.82
N GLU A 40 -14.08 28.65 -3.49
CA GLU A 40 -13.25 27.63 -2.85
C GLU A 40 -13.84 26.22 -3.04
N PRO A 41 -12.99 25.19 -3.20
CA PRO A 41 -13.44 23.81 -3.18
C PRO A 41 -13.92 23.41 -1.77
N PRO A 42 -14.81 22.40 -1.63
CA PRO A 42 -15.25 21.92 -0.32
C PRO A 42 -14.07 21.60 0.61
N PRO A 43 -14.08 22.10 1.85
CA PRO A 43 -12.95 21.93 2.77
C PRO A 43 -12.79 20.45 3.13
N ARG A 44 -11.54 19.99 3.16
CA ARG A 44 -11.21 18.63 3.63
C ARG A 44 -11.54 18.48 5.11
N PHE A 45 -11.92 17.28 5.52
CA PHE A 45 -12.14 16.98 6.93
C PHE A 45 -10.85 17.13 7.74
N SER A 46 -10.89 17.87 8.86
CA SER A 46 -10.05 17.62 10.03
C SER A 46 -10.63 16.45 10.85
N ASP A 47 -9.86 15.89 11.79
CA ASP A 47 -10.35 14.86 12.72
C ASP A 47 -11.68 15.28 13.38
N ALA A 48 -11.76 16.49 13.94
CA ALA A 48 -12.97 17.00 14.59
C ALA A 48 -14.18 17.11 13.65
N SER A 49 -13.98 17.63 12.42
CA SER A 49 -15.08 17.71 11.45
C SER A 49 -15.50 16.35 10.91
N LEU A 50 -14.61 15.35 10.88
CA LEU A 50 -14.97 13.97 10.55
C LEU A 50 -15.80 13.34 11.67
N VAL A 51 -15.41 13.52 12.94
CA VAL A 51 -16.22 13.08 14.09
C VAL A 51 -17.61 13.69 14.05
N LYS A 52 -17.71 15.02 13.88
CA LYS A 52 -19.00 15.70 13.74
C LYS A 52 -19.83 15.10 12.59
N ARG A 53 -19.21 14.83 11.44
CA ARG A 53 -19.93 14.26 10.29
C ARG A 53 -20.36 12.80 10.51
N MET A 54 -19.58 12.03 11.27
CA MET A 54 -19.94 10.66 11.68
C MET A 54 -21.11 10.67 12.67
N GLU A 55 -21.10 11.58 13.64
CA GLU A 55 -22.19 11.81 14.59
C GLU A 55 -23.49 12.24 13.89
N GLU A 56 -23.43 13.18 12.94
CA GLU A 56 -24.56 13.58 12.08
C GLU A 56 -25.17 12.42 11.28
N LEU A 57 -24.37 11.39 10.97
CA LEU A 57 -24.78 10.20 10.22
C LEU A 57 -25.11 9.01 11.14
N GLY A 58 -25.03 9.14 12.47
CA GLY A 58 -25.25 8.05 13.43
C GLY A 58 -24.18 6.95 13.43
N ILE A 59 -23.05 7.16 12.74
CA ILE A 59 -21.99 6.16 12.55
C ILE A 59 -20.96 6.25 13.68
N GLY A 60 -20.78 5.17 14.43
CA GLY A 60 -19.90 5.16 15.59
C GLY A 60 -20.52 5.83 16.82
N ARG A 61 -19.75 5.87 17.90
CA ARG A 61 -20.15 6.35 19.23
C ARG A 61 -18.97 7.10 19.87
N PRO A 62 -19.17 7.88 20.95
CA PRO A 62 -18.09 8.58 21.65
C PRO A 62 -16.89 7.69 22.06
N SER A 63 -17.13 6.41 22.29
CA SER A 63 -16.12 5.39 22.59
C SER A 63 -15.32 4.90 21.37
N THR A 64 -15.81 5.09 20.15
CA THR A 64 -15.22 4.54 18.91
C THR A 64 -14.66 5.61 17.96
N TYR A 65 -15.06 6.87 18.04
CA TYR A 65 -14.59 7.94 17.14
C TYR A 65 -13.05 8.03 17.03
N ALA A 66 -12.36 8.09 18.18
CA ALA A 66 -10.90 8.18 18.21
C ALA A 66 -10.22 6.92 17.64
N SER A 67 -10.75 5.73 17.94
CA SER A 67 -10.17 4.47 17.46
C SER A 67 -10.42 4.23 15.97
N ILE A 68 -11.57 4.66 15.43
CA ILE A 68 -11.87 4.63 13.99
C ILE A 68 -10.84 5.50 13.25
N ILE A 69 -10.67 6.76 13.66
CA ILE A 69 -9.71 7.68 13.01
C ILE A 69 -8.27 7.14 13.11
N GLN A 70 -7.88 6.59 14.26
CA GLN A 70 -6.56 5.98 14.43
C GLN A 70 -6.35 4.78 13.50
N VAL A 71 -7.34 3.88 13.38
CA VAL A 71 -7.26 2.71 12.49
C VAL A 71 -7.19 3.11 11.01
N LEU A 72 -7.86 4.19 10.59
CA LEU A 72 -7.77 4.71 9.22
C LEU A 72 -6.36 5.25 8.90
N LYS A 73 -5.71 5.89 9.88
CA LYS A 73 -4.33 6.40 9.79
C LYS A 73 -3.31 5.25 9.81
N ASP A 74 -3.37 4.37 10.81
CA ASP A 74 -2.45 3.25 11.00
C ASP A 74 -2.44 2.26 9.82
N ARG A 75 -3.60 2.07 9.17
CA ARG A 75 -3.72 1.21 8.00
C ARG A 75 -3.29 1.90 6.70
N GLY A 76 -2.95 3.18 6.69
CA GLY A 76 -2.61 3.92 5.47
C GLY A 76 -3.79 3.99 4.50
N TYR A 77 -4.98 4.33 5.01
CA TYR A 77 -6.14 4.68 4.17
C TYR A 77 -6.30 6.19 4.06
N VAL A 78 -5.92 6.92 5.10
CA VAL A 78 -5.84 8.38 5.11
C VAL A 78 -4.49 8.82 5.68
N LYS A 79 -3.93 9.89 5.14
CA LYS A 79 -2.81 10.63 5.75
C LYS A 79 -3.31 11.95 6.33
N LEU A 80 -2.68 12.42 7.40
CA LEU A 80 -2.91 13.74 7.97
C LEU A 80 -1.87 14.72 7.39
N GLU A 81 -2.33 15.79 6.76
CA GLU A 81 -1.50 16.82 6.14
C GLU A 81 -2.08 18.19 6.49
N LYS A 82 -1.31 19.08 7.13
CA LYS A 82 -1.76 20.41 7.60
C LYS A 82 -3.09 20.37 8.41
N LYS A 83 -3.19 19.47 9.40
CA LYS A 83 -4.42 19.17 10.18
C LYS A 83 -5.63 18.66 9.37
N ARG A 84 -5.49 18.35 8.07
CA ARG A 84 -6.57 17.86 7.19
C ARG A 84 -6.30 16.43 6.74
N LEU A 85 -7.36 15.66 6.54
CA LEU A 85 -7.33 14.25 6.13
C LEU A 85 -7.33 14.15 4.61
N HIS A 86 -6.41 13.34 4.08
CA HIS A 86 -6.26 13.07 2.67
C HIS A 86 -6.36 11.56 2.45
N GLY A 87 -7.40 11.10 1.74
CA GLY A 87 -7.53 9.70 1.34
C GLY A 87 -6.41 9.28 0.39
N GLU A 88 -5.66 8.26 0.79
CA GLU A 88 -4.58 7.67 0.00
C GLU A 88 -5.14 6.69 -1.05
N ASP A 89 -4.36 6.41 -2.09
CA ASP A 89 -4.70 5.46 -3.16
C ASP A 89 -5.15 4.09 -2.62
N LYS A 90 -4.49 3.60 -1.56
CA LYS A 90 -4.87 2.34 -0.90
C LYS A 90 -6.27 2.41 -0.29
N GLY A 91 -6.64 3.54 0.32
CA GLY A 91 -8.00 3.78 0.83
C GLY A 91 -9.00 3.79 -0.32
N ARG A 92 -8.69 4.50 -1.42
CA ARG A 92 -9.53 4.57 -2.62
C ARG A 92 -9.77 3.20 -3.27
N VAL A 93 -8.73 2.36 -3.37
CA VAL A 93 -8.84 0.98 -3.87
C VAL A 93 -9.76 0.12 -3.00
N VAL A 94 -9.72 0.28 -1.67
CA VAL A 94 -10.61 -0.44 -0.76
C VAL A 94 -12.04 0.08 -0.86
N VAL A 95 -12.24 1.40 -0.90
CA VAL A 95 -13.58 2.01 -1.05
C VAL A 95 -14.24 1.56 -2.35
N ALA A 96 -13.59 1.70 -3.51
CA ALA A 96 -14.16 1.27 -4.79
C ALA A 96 -14.46 -0.25 -4.85
N PHE A 97 -13.68 -1.08 -4.16
CA PHE A 97 -13.98 -2.50 -4.02
C PHE A 97 -15.22 -2.76 -3.16
N LEU A 98 -15.36 -2.07 -2.03
CA LEU A 98 -16.51 -2.21 -1.15
C LEU A 98 -17.78 -1.61 -1.75
N GLU A 99 -17.72 -0.47 -2.43
CA GLU A 99 -18.86 0.13 -3.14
C GLU A 99 -19.37 -0.76 -4.27
N ASN A 100 -18.48 -1.40 -5.04
CA ASN A 100 -18.89 -2.23 -6.18
C ASN A 100 -19.41 -3.63 -5.78
N TYR A 101 -18.88 -4.22 -4.72
CA TYR A 101 -19.20 -5.62 -4.35
C TYR A 101 -19.94 -5.77 -3.00
N PHE A 102 -19.88 -4.77 -2.12
CA PHE A 102 -20.43 -4.80 -0.76
C PHE A 102 -21.21 -3.52 -0.42
N ALA A 103 -21.83 -2.84 -1.41
CA ALA A 103 -22.48 -1.53 -1.27
C ALA A 103 -23.30 -1.36 0.03
N ARG A 104 -24.22 -2.30 0.28
CA ARG A 104 -25.06 -2.37 1.49
C ARG A 104 -24.28 -2.27 2.81
N TYR A 105 -23.05 -2.77 2.87
CA TYR A 105 -22.22 -2.78 4.09
C TYR A 105 -21.34 -1.52 4.25
N VAL A 106 -21.35 -0.61 3.26
CA VAL A 106 -20.69 0.71 3.33
C VAL A 106 -21.66 1.89 3.21
N GLU A 107 -22.94 1.61 2.97
CA GLU A 107 -24.03 2.58 3.12
C GLU A 107 -24.08 3.12 4.56
N PHE A 108 -24.29 4.45 4.68
CA PHE A 108 -24.33 5.14 5.96
C PHE A 108 -25.48 4.63 6.84
N ASP A 109 -26.68 4.54 6.25
CA ASP A 109 -27.89 4.12 6.93
C ASP A 109 -27.74 2.70 7.52
N PHE A 110 -27.21 1.74 6.76
CA PHE A 110 -26.94 0.38 7.27
C PHE A 110 -26.00 0.36 8.47
N THR A 111 -25.00 1.25 8.46
CA THR A 111 -24.01 1.34 9.54
C THR A 111 -24.62 1.96 10.79
N ALA A 112 -25.43 3.02 10.63
CA ALA A 112 -26.18 3.65 11.72
C ALA A 112 -27.20 2.71 12.35
N ASP A 113 -27.99 2.01 11.53
CA ASP A 113 -28.93 0.95 11.88
C ASP A 113 -28.28 -0.17 12.73
N LEU A 114 -27.02 -0.52 12.42
CA LEU A 114 -26.29 -1.56 13.13
C LEU A 114 -25.86 -1.07 14.52
N GLU A 115 -25.39 0.17 14.63
CA GLU A 115 -25.04 0.78 15.92
C GLU A 115 -26.29 0.97 16.80
N GLU A 116 -27.44 1.37 16.25
CA GLU A 116 -28.72 1.41 16.98
C GLU A 116 -29.12 0.02 17.50
N LYS A 117 -28.97 -1.04 16.69
CA LYS A 117 -29.19 -2.42 17.14
C LYS A 117 -28.24 -2.82 18.27
N LEU A 118 -27.00 -2.34 18.31
CA LEU A 118 -26.08 -2.58 19.43
C LEU A 118 -26.54 -1.85 20.70
N ASP A 119 -27.07 -0.63 20.59
CA ASP A 119 -27.65 0.09 21.72
C ASP A 119 -28.90 -0.63 22.26
N LEU A 120 -29.81 -1.08 21.39
CA LEU A 120 -30.98 -1.90 21.76
C LEU A 120 -30.60 -3.24 22.42
N ILE A 121 -29.48 -3.87 22.01
CA ILE A 121 -28.91 -5.03 22.71
C ILE A 121 -28.47 -4.65 24.12
N SER A 122 -27.82 -3.49 24.29
CA SER A 122 -27.33 -3.02 25.60
C SER A 122 -28.47 -2.72 26.57
N ASN A 123 -29.62 -2.26 26.06
CA ASN A 123 -30.87 -2.08 26.81
C ASN A 123 -31.64 -3.39 27.06
N ASN A 124 -31.15 -4.54 26.54
CA ASN A 124 -31.83 -5.84 26.58
C ASN A 124 -33.21 -5.84 25.88
N GLU A 125 -33.38 -5.00 24.85
CA GLU A 125 -34.62 -4.93 24.05
C GLU A 125 -34.62 -5.97 22.91
N ILE A 126 -33.44 -6.32 22.38
CA ILE A 126 -33.29 -7.33 21.31
C ILE A 126 -32.18 -8.35 21.63
N SER A 127 -32.34 -9.58 21.11
CA SER A 127 -31.37 -10.66 21.32
C SER A 127 -30.14 -10.51 20.42
N TRP A 128 -28.96 -10.35 21.03
CA TRP A 128 -27.68 -10.25 20.32
C TRP A 128 -27.41 -11.44 19.39
N LYS A 129 -27.83 -12.65 19.78
CA LYS A 129 -27.68 -13.85 18.95
C LYS A 129 -28.53 -13.78 17.67
N GLN A 130 -29.70 -13.15 17.74
CA GLN A 130 -30.57 -12.99 16.58
C GLN A 130 -29.92 -12.01 15.58
N VAL A 131 -29.49 -10.84 16.07
CA VAL A 131 -28.80 -9.82 15.26
C VAL A 131 -27.56 -10.39 14.57
N LEU A 132 -26.73 -11.16 15.27
CA LEU A 132 -25.57 -11.83 14.67
C LEU A 132 -25.96 -12.89 13.63
N THR A 133 -27.04 -13.64 13.86
CA THR A 133 -27.49 -14.68 12.92
C THR A 133 -27.99 -14.05 11.63
N ASP A 134 -28.80 -13.00 11.73
CA ASP A 134 -29.36 -12.29 10.58
C ASP A 134 -28.27 -11.55 9.79
N PHE A 135 -27.35 -10.86 10.47
CA PHE A 135 -26.17 -10.25 9.84
C PHE A 135 -25.30 -11.29 9.11
N TRP A 136 -24.98 -12.40 9.78
CA TRP A 136 -24.08 -13.41 9.22
C TRP A 136 -24.68 -14.11 8.00
N LYS A 137 -25.99 -14.40 8.02
CA LYS A 137 -26.72 -15.03 6.91
C LYS A 137 -26.63 -14.21 5.62
N ASP A 138 -26.87 -12.91 5.72
CA ASP A 138 -26.80 -12.00 4.57
C ASP A 138 -25.34 -11.77 4.13
N PHE A 139 -24.43 -11.58 5.09
CA PHE A 139 -23.02 -11.29 4.81
C PHE A 139 -22.31 -12.46 4.13
N ILE A 140 -22.53 -13.69 4.61
CA ILE A 140 -21.92 -14.88 3.98
C ILE A 140 -22.49 -15.15 2.58
N GLY A 141 -23.74 -14.74 2.32
CA GLY A 141 -24.34 -14.75 0.98
C GLY A 141 -23.52 -13.90 0.01
N ALA A 142 -23.38 -12.60 0.30
CA ALA A 142 -22.59 -11.67 -0.52
C ALA A 142 -21.13 -12.15 -0.70
N VAL A 143 -20.48 -12.60 0.38
CA VAL A 143 -19.11 -13.14 0.31
C VAL A 143 -19.01 -14.34 -0.64
N ASN A 144 -19.99 -15.25 -0.64
CA ASN A 144 -19.96 -16.43 -1.51
C ASN A 144 -20.14 -16.07 -2.99
N GLU A 145 -20.98 -15.08 -3.33
CA GLU A 145 -21.15 -14.61 -4.71
C GLU A 145 -19.84 -14.03 -5.29
N ILE A 146 -19.09 -13.28 -4.49
CA ILE A 146 -17.86 -12.60 -4.90
C ILE A 146 -16.66 -13.57 -4.95
N LYS A 147 -16.69 -14.62 -4.13
CA LYS A 147 -15.59 -15.59 -3.98
C LYS A 147 -15.21 -16.33 -5.27
N ASP A 148 -16.17 -16.50 -6.17
CA ASP A 148 -15.97 -17.17 -7.46
C ASP A 148 -15.51 -16.19 -8.57
N VAL A 149 -15.54 -14.88 -8.33
CA VAL A 149 -15.04 -13.85 -9.26
C VAL A 149 -13.52 -13.89 -9.32
N ARG A 150 -12.95 -13.78 -10.53
CA ARG A 150 -11.49 -13.83 -10.73
C ARG A 150 -10.85 -12.52 -10.27
N VAL A 151 -9.76 -12.61 -9.52
CA VAL A 151 -8.97 -11.45 -9.05
C VAL A 151 -8.56 -10.51 -10.20
N THR A 152 -8.33 -11.02 -11.41
CA THR A 152 -8.03 -10.20 -12.59
C THR A 152 -9.21 -9.31 -13.00
N GLU A 153 -10.42 -9.86 -13.01
CA GLU A 153 -11.65 -9.16 -13.38
C GLU A 153 -11.99 -8.07 -12.36
N VAL A 154 -11.84 -8.38 -11.07
CA VAL A 154 -11.91 -7.38 -9.98
C VAL A 154 -10.91 -6.25 -10.20
N LEU A 155 -9.66 -6.56 -10.54
CA LEU A 155 -8.63 -5.55 -10.78
C LEU A 155 -8.91 -4.71 -12.02
N ASP A 156 -9.45 -5.28 -13.10
CA ASP A 156 -9.80 -4.54 -14.31
C ASP A 156 -10.99 -3.58 -14.07
N VAL A 157 -11.98 -3.98 -13.27
CA VAL A 157 -13.08 -3.08 -12.82
C VAL A 157 -12.54 -1.94 -11.96
N LEU A 158 -11.69 -2.24 -10.97
CA LEU A 158 -11.07 -1.23 -10.11
C LEU A 158 -10.15 -0.28 -10.90
N ASP A 159 -9.41 -0.79 -11.88
CA ASP A 159 -8.54 0.00 -12.76
C ASP A 159 -9.32 0.94 -13.68
N ALA A 160 -10.54 0.57 -14.07
CA ALA A 160 -11.45 1.45 -14.79
C ALA A 160 -11.98 2.57 -13.89
N MET A 161 -12.57 2.23 -12.73
CA MET A 161 -13.16 3.19 -11.79
C MET A 161 -12.14 4.19 -11.23
N LEU A 162 -10.96 3.71 -10.85
CA LEU A 162 -9.93 4.53 -10.20
C LEU A 162 -8.99 5.19 -11.20
N GLY A 163 -9.26 5.09 -12.51
CA GLY A 163 -8.37 5.55 -13.56
C GLY A 163 -7.96 7.03 -13.42
N GLU A 164 -8.92 7.91 -13.15
CA GLU A 164 -8.69 9.36 -12.99
C GLU A 164 -7.93 9.72 -11.71
N HIS A 165 -7.94 8.85 -10.70
CA HIS A 165 -7.26 9.08 -9.42
C HIS A 165 -5.87 8.43 -9.37
N ILE A 166 -5.68 7.30 -10.06
CA ILE A 166 -4.40 6.58 -10.09
C ILE A 166 -3.48 7.15 -11.17
N TYR A 167 -4.03 7.55 -12.33
CA TYR A 167 -3.25 8.02 -13.48
C TYR A 167 -3.34 9.55 -13.58
N GLU A 168 -2.43 10.24 -12.90
CA GLU A 168 -2.32 11.71 -12.91
C GLU A 168 -2.18 12.25 -14.35
N PRO A 169 -2.88 13.35 -14.71
CA PRO A 169 -2.73 13.99 -16.01
C PRO A 169 -1.28 14.38 -16.28
N ARG A 170 -0.76 13.96 -17.43
CA ARG A 170 0.62 14.24 -17.82
C ARG A 170 0.75 15.69 -18.28
N ALA A 171 1.78 16.40 -17.78
CA ALA A 171 2.06 17.79 -18.17
C ALA A 171 2.23 17.97 -19.70
N ASP A 172 2.70 16.94 -20.40
CA ASP A 172 2.86 16.89 -21.85
C ASP A 172 1.52 16.75 -22.62
N GLY A 173 0.37 16.64 -21.93
CA GLY A 173 -0.95 16.40 -22.54
C GLY A 173 -1.16 14.99 -23.13
N GLY A 174 -0.20 14.09 -22.97
CA GLY A 174 -0.29 12.69 -23.42
C GLY A 174 -1.18 11.79 -22.54
N ASP A 175 -1.47 10.58 -23.00
CA ASP A 175 -2.26 9.58 -22.27
C ASP A 175 -1.68 9.31 -20.86
N PRO A 176 -2.43 9.59 -19.77
CA PRO A 176 -1.99 9.34 -18.39
C PRO A 176 -1.59 7.88 -18.11
N ARG A 177 -2.10 6.93 -18.92
CA ARG A 177 -1.80 5.50 -18.81
C ARG A 177 -0.59 5.08 -19.63
N GLN A 178 0.07 5.98 -20.37
CA GLN A 178 1.28 5.65 -21.14
C GLN A 178 2.48 5.45 -20.21
N CYS A 179 3.15 4.30 -20.30
CA CYS A 179 4.29 3.98 -19.44
C CYS A 179 5.48 4.93 -19.72
N PRO A 180 5.98 5.69 -18.72
CA PRO A 180 7.05 6.67 -18.93
C PRO A 180 8.40 6.00 -19.26
N SER A 181 8.59 4.72 -18.93
CA SER A 181 9.85 4.01 -19.15
C SER A 181 10.01 3.41 -20.54
N CYS A 182 8.93 3.16 -21.29
CA CYS A 182 8.99 2.51 -22.60
C CYS A 182 8.14 3.16 -23.70
N GLY A 183 7.25 4.10 -23.35
CA GLY A 183 6.38 4.83 -24.29
C GLY A 183 5.31 4.00 -25.00
N THR A 184 5.45 2.66 -25.07
CA THR A 184 4.57 1.77 -25.85
C THR A 184 3.64 0.93 -24.98
N GLY A 185 4.00 0.66 -23.73
CA GLY A 185 3.18 -0.12 -22.80
C GLY A 185 2.17 0.74 -22.05
N LYS A 186 1.01 0.16 -21.75
CA LYS A 186 -0.04 0.77 -20.92
C LYS A 186 0.20 0.46 -19.44
N LEU A 187 -0.14 1.38 -18.55
CA LEU A 187 -0.12 1.20 -17.10
C LEU A 187 -1.47 0.65 -16.64
N ASN A 188 -1.43 -0.45 -15.87
CA ASN A 188 -2.60 -1.11 -15.29
C ASN A 188 -2.35 -1.37 -13.79
N LEU A 189 -3.42 -1.35 -13.00
CA LEU A 189 -3.46 -1.79 -11.60
C LEU A 189 -3.18 -3.30 -11.50
N LYS A 190 -2.26 -3.69 -10.61
CA LYS A 190 -1.88 -5.09 -10.36
C LYS A 190 -1.78 -5.35 -8.85
N ALA A 191 -2.26 -6.52 -8.40
CA ALA A 191 -2.08 -6.95 -7.02
C ALA A 191 -0.69 -7.58 -6.80
N GLY A 192 -0.04 -7.26 -5.70
CA GLY A 192 1.24 -7.83 -5.30
C GLY A 192 1.32 -8.14 -3.81
N LYS A 193 2.38 -8.86 -3.40
CA LYS A 193 2.61 -9.25 -1.99
C LYS A 193 2.68 -8.06 -1.02
N PHE A 194 3.02 -6.87 -1.52
CA PHE A 194 3.18 -5.65 -0.73
C PHE A 194 2.02 -4.66 -0.92
N GLY A 195 0.89 -5.12 -1.47
CA GLY A 195 -0.27 -4.29 -1.82
C GLY A 195 -0.43 -4.14 -3.34
N ALA A 196 -1.39 -3.29 -3.73
CA ALA A 196 -1.59 -2.93 -5.13
C ALA A 196 -0.43 -2.04 -5.64
N PHE A 197 -0.05 -2.25 -6.90
CA PHE A 197 0.95 -1.45 -7.62
C PHE A 197 0.50 -1.24 -9.06
N VAL A 198 0.83 -0.09 -9.63
CA VAL A 198 0.71 0.17 -11.05
C VAL A 198 1.88 -0.50 -11.76
N GLY A 199 1.62 -1.29 -12.81
CA GLY A 199 2.66 -1.95 -13.59
C GLY A 199 2.43 -1.85 -15.08
N CYS A 200 3.53 -1.80 -15.85
CA CYS A 200 3.45 -1.83 -17.31
C CYS A 200 2.80 -3.13 -17.82
N SER A 201 2.03 -3.03 -18.90
CA SER A 201 1.46 -4.17 -19.64
C SER A 201 2.54 -4.98 -20.35
N ASN A 202 3.59 -4.31 -20.85
CA ASN A 202 4.66 -4.91 -21.68
C ASN A 202 5.73 -5.65 -20.85
N TYR A 203 5.35 -6.29 -19.74
CA TYR A 203 6.21 -7.17 -18.95
C TYR A 203 6.30 -8.55 -19.66
N PRO A 204 7.48 -9.18 -19.82
CA PRO A 204 8.72 -8.95 -19.07
C PRO A 204 9.68 -7.87 -19.59
N GLU A 205 9.47 -7.38 -20.81
CA GLU A 205 10.38 -6.46 -21.52
C GLU A 205 10.50 -5.10 -20.83
N CYS A 206 9.38 -4.55 -20.35
CA CYS A 206 9.34 -3.37 -19.49
C CYS A 206 9.01 -3.78 -18.05
N ARG A 207 9.93 -3.49 -17.12
CA ARG A 207 9.80 -3.79 -15.69
C ARG A 207 9.39 -2.59 -14.83
N TYR A 208 8.82 -1.55 -15.45
CA TYR A 208 8.35 -0.38 -14.73
C TYR A 208 7.18 -0.74 -13.79
N THR A 209 7.32 -0.39 -12.52
CA THR A 209 6.30 -0.56 -11.48
C THR A 209 6.32 0.63 -10.52
N ARG A 210 5.16 1.23 -10.24
CA ARG A 210 4.96 2.26 -9.22
C ARG A 210 4.03 1.71 -8.14
N PRO A 211 4.42 1.64 -6.85
CA PRO A 211 3.49 1.28 -5.77
C PRO A 211 2.44 2.38 -5.60
N LEU A 212 1.17 2.02 -5.31
CA LEU A 212 0.13 3.00 -4.99
C LEU A 212 0.27 3.57 -3.58
N ALA A 213 0.76 2.76 -2.63
CA ALA A 213 1.04 3.20 -1.26
C ALA A 213 2.42 3.91 -1.13
N ALA A 214 2.95 4.50 -2.20
CA ALA A 214 4.01 5.49 -2.05
C ALA A 214 3.34 6.82 -1.72
N SER A 215 3.58 7.30 -0.50
CA SER A 215 3.35 8.68 -0.11
C SER A 215 3.75 9.62 -1.26
N SER A 216 2.85 10.54 -1.61
CA SER A 216 2.96 11.51 -2.72
C SER A 216 4.08 12.53 -2.47
N GLY A 217 5.30 12.03 -2.45
CA GLY A 217 6.50 12.60 -1.88
C GLY A 217 7.71 11.72 -2.23
N SER A 218 7.70 11.18 -3.46
CA SER A 218 8.88 10.64 -4.14
C SER A 218 9.64 11.72 -4.90
N SER A 219 9.51 12.99 -4.48
CA SER A 219 10.61 13.94 -4.59
C SER A 219 11.68 13.48 -3.60
N ASP A 220 12.89 13.27 -4.07
CA ASP A 220 14.04 13.09 -3.19
C ASP A 220 14.08 14.27 -2.21
N ARG A 221 14.01 14.01 -0.90
CA ARG A 221 14.01 15.09 0.10
C ARG A 221 15.46 15.37 0.50
N PRO A 222 16.09 16.47 0.03
CA PRO A 222 17.41 16.83 0.51
C PRO A 222 17.32 17.21 1.99
N LEU A 223 18.25 16.71 2.78
CA LEU A 223 18.40 17.03 4.20
C LEU A 223 19.51 18.07 4.44
N GLY A 224 20.37 18.29 3.45
CA GLY A 224 21.52 19.20 3.52
C GLY A 224 22.80 18.52 3.04
N LYS A 225 23.95 19.13 3.32
CA LYS A 225 25.27 18.57 2.98
C LYS A 225 25.91 17.93 4.21
N ASP A 226 26.61 16.81 4.00
CA ASP A 226 27.47 16.21 5.02
C ASP A 226 28.67 17.13 5.33
N PRO A 227 28.89 17.52 6.61
CA PRO A 227 30.05 18.35 6.99
C PRO A 227 31.41 17.73 6.68
N VAL A 228 31.51 16.40 6.51
CA VAL A 228 32.79 15.71 6.29
C VAL A 228 33.11 15.57 4.79
N SER A 229 32.16 15.10 3.98
CA SER A 229 32.37 14.88 2.53
C SER A 229 31.90 16.04 1.65
N GLY A 230 31.09 16.98 2.16
CA GLY A 230 30.49 18.07 1.38
C GLY A 230 29.39 17.62 0.40
N LEU A 231 29.11 16.31 0.32
CA LEU A 231 28.10 15.72 -0.56
C LEU A 231 26.69 15.90 0.00
N GLU A 232 25.70 15.94 -0.88
CA GLU A 232 24.29 16.11 -0.51
C GLU A 232 23.70 14.81 0.08
N VAL A 233 23.02 14.93 1.21
CA VAL A 233 22.31 13.83 1.87
C VAL A 233 20.83 13.95 1.52
N ALA A 234 20.25 12.90 0.94
CA ALA A 234 18.83 12.89 0.56
C ALA A 234 18.09 11.63 1.02
N VAL A 235 16.83 11.79 1.42
CA VAL A 235 15.89 10.67 1.62
C VAL A 235 15.24 10.34 0.28
N LYS A 236 15.40 9.10 -0.17
CA LYS A 236 14.91 8.59 -1.46
C LYS A 236 13.94 7.41 -1.25
N ALA A 237 12.93 7.29 -2.10
CA ALA A 237 12.00 6.16 -2.07
C ALA A 237 12.61 4.92 -2.76
N GLY A 238 12.52 3.74 -2.14
CA GLY A 238 13.12 2.50 -2.64
C GLY A 238 12.21 1.28 -2.58
N ARG A 239 12.52 0.27 -3.41
CA ARG A 239 11.76 -1.01 -3.48
C ARG A 239 11.64 -1.74 -2.13
N PHE A 240 12.59 -1.51 -1.21
CA PHE A 240 12.64 -2.17 0.09
C PHE A 240 12.21 -1.25 1.25
N GLY A 241 11.68 -0.07 0.94
CA GLY A 241 11.38 1.00 1.88
C GLY A 241 12.16 2.29 1.56
N PRO A 242 11.86 3.38 2.29
CA PRO A 242 12.58 4.64 2.20
C PRO A 242 14.01 4.48 2.74
N TYR A 243 14.97 5.14 2.09
CA TYR A 243 16.39 5.04 2.41
C TYR A 243 17.08 6.39 2.27
N ILE A 244 18.19 6.54 2.97
CA ILE A 244 19.06 7.71 2.95
C ILE A 244 20.21 7.42 1.99
N GLN A 245 20.58 8.37 1.15
CA GLN A 245 21.74 8.29 0.26
C GLN A 245 22.64 9.52 0.45
N LEU A 246 23.96 9.29 0.45
CA LEU A 246 24.98 10.33 0.37
C LEU A 246 25.43 10.46 -1.09
N GLY A 247 25.32 11.67 -1.66
CA GLY A 247 25.66 12.01 -3.04
C GLY A 247 24.76 11.38 -4.11
N GLU A 248 24.92 11.82 -5.36
CA GLU A 248 24.44 11.15 -6.56
C GLU A 248 25.45 10.08 -7.03
N PRO A 249 25.03 9.06 -7.80
CA PRO A 249 25.97 8.13 -8.44
C PRO A 249 27.00 8.78 -9.39
N LYS A 250 26.84 10.07 -9.72
CA LYS A 250 27.78 10.85 -10.54
C LYS A 250 28.94 11.44 -9.72
N ASP A 251 28.77 11.54 -8.40
CA ASP A 251 29.77 12.12 -7.48
C ASP A 251 30.83 11.09 -7.04
N TYR A 252 30.69 9.85 -7.51
CA TYR A 252 31.55 8.70 -7.24
C TYR A 252 32.16 8.20 -8.56
N GLY A 253 33.31 7.50 -8.50
CA GLY A 253 33.91 6.87 -9.68
C GLY A 253 33.02 5.77 -10.27
N GLU A 254 33.26 5.37 -11.53
CA GLU A 254 32.38 4.43 -12.27
C GLU A 254 32.12 3.08 -11.55
N ASP A 255 33.02 2.66 -10.66
CA ASP A 255 32.89 1.44 -9.84
C ASP A 255 32.39 1.67 -8.39
N GLU A 256 32.38 2.92 -7.91
CA GLU A 256 31.97 3.26 -6.54
C GLU A 256 30.47 3.52 -6.43
N LYS A 257 29.86 3.02 -5.36
CA LYS A 257 28.41 3.16 -5.11
C LYS A 257 28.18 4.14 -3.97
N PRO A 258 27.20 5.07 -4.11
CA PRO A 258 26.88 6.01 -3.05
C PRO A 258 26.50 5.28 -1.77
N LYS A 259 26.98 5.80 -0.62
CA LYS A 259 26.66 5.22 0.69
C LYS A 259 25.16 5.33 0.93
N ARG A 260 24.55 4.24 1.44
CA ARG A 260 23.11 4.13 1.66
C ARG A 260 22.79 3.51 3.01
N ALA A 261 21.83 4.08 3.71
CA ALA A 261 21.29 3.55 4.96
C ALA A 261 19.76 3.38 4.85
N GLY A 262 19.23 2.28 5.37
CA GLY A 262 17.77 2.06 5.42
C GLY A 262 17.15 2.76 6.62
N ILE A 263 16.01 3.43 6.42
CA ILE A 263 15.27 4.04 7.53
C ILE A 263 14.52 2.92 8.31
N PRO A 264 14.56 2.91 9.66
CA PRO A 264 13.81 1.95 10.46
C PRO A 264 12.30 1.96 10.19
N LYS A 265 11.64 0.80 10.24
CA LYS A 265 10.20 0.69 9.91
C LYS A 265 9.25 1.41 10.87
N ASN A 266 9.73 1.74 12.05
CA ASN A 266 9.02 2.47 13.11
C ASN A 266 9.26 3.99 13.06
N MET A 267 9.91 4.50 11.99
CA MET A 267 10.27 5.91 11.84
C MET A 267 9.72 6.46 10.53
N SER A 268 9.07 7.64 10.58
CA SER A 268 8.59 8.30 9.37
C SER A 268 9.76 8.87 8.57
N PRO A 269 9.75 8.79 7.23
CA PRO A 269 10.71 9.49 6.38
C PRO A 269 10.69 11.01 6.51
N ALA A 270 9.64 11.58 7.09
CA ALA A 270 9.51 13.01 7.37
C ALA A 270 10.34 13.45 8.60
N ASP A 271 10.40 12.59 9.63
CA ASP A 271 11.03 12.90 10.93
C ASP A 271 12.56 12.74 10.91
N VAL A 272 13.12 12.30 9.77
CA VAL A 272 14.56 12.14 9.60
C VAL A 272 15.20 13.49 9.30
N GLU A 273 15.99 14.01 10.23
CA GLU A 273 16.82 15.22 10.02
C GLU A 273 18.26 14.86 9.65
N LEU A 274 19.04 15.87 9.21
CA LEU A 274 20.42 15.70 8.73
C LEU A 274 21.32 14.98 9.75
N GLU A 275 21.27 15.35 11.04
CA GLU A 275 22.08 14.70 12.07
C GLU A 275 21.78 13.20 12.21
N LEU A 276 20.49 12.85 12.18
CA LEU A 276 20.05 11.45 12.28
C LEU A 276 20.41 10.67 11.01
N ALA A 277 20.35 11.33 9.86
CA ALA A 277 20.76 10.76 8.59
C ALA A 277 22.27 10.43 8.56
N LEU A 278 23.12 11.32 9.09
CA LEU A 278 24.55 11.07 9.24
C LEU A 278 24.84 9.94 10.24
N LYS A 279 24.09 9.86 11.35
CA LYS A 279 24.16 8.73 12.30
C LYS A 279 23.77 7.40 11.63
N LEU A 280 22.75 7.39 10.77
CA LEU A 280 22.35 6.19 10.01
C LEU A 280 23.37 5.79 8.93
N LEU A 281 23.99 6.78 8.25
CA LEU A 281 25.02 6.57 7.23
C LEU A 281 26.38 6.12 7.79
N SER A 282 26.65 6.31 9.09
CA SER A 282 27.86 5.82 9.75
C SER A 282 27.82 4.32 10.10
N LEU A 283 26.68 3.66 9.92
CA LEU A 283 26.54 2.21 10.07
C LEU A 283 27.05 1.48 8.80
N PRO A 284 27.69 0.30 8.92
CA PRO A 284 27.87 -0.49 10.14
C PRO A 284 28.96 0.04 11.07
N ARG A 285 28.69 0.03 12.38
CA ARG A 285 29.63 0.41 13.44
C ARG A 285 30.40 -0.81 13.93
N ASP A 286 31.72 -0.68 14.07
CA ASP A 286 32.54 -1.68 14.75
C ASP A 286 32.40 -1.53 16.27
N ILE A 287 32.08 -2.63 16.96
CA ILE A 287 31.88 -2.69 18.42
C ILE A 287 33.18 -3.08 19.12
N GLY A 288 33.94 -4.00 18.53
CA GLY A 288 35.20 -4.52 19.06
C GLY A 288 35.45 -5.98 18.63
N PRO A 289 36.65 -6.53 18.90
CA PRO A 289 36.96 -7.93 18.64
C PRO A 289 36.20 -8.85 19.60
N HIS A 290 35.69 -9.97 19.08
CA HIS A 290 35.04 -11.01 19.87
C HIS A 290 36.08 -11.78 20.73
N PRO A 291 35.80 -12.11 22.00
CA PRO A 291 36.81 -12.58 22.94
C PRO A 291 37.35 -14.01 22.68
N GLU A 292 36.65 -14.84 21.89
CA GLU A 292 37.07 -16.23 21.64
C GLU A 292 37.91 -16.41 20.36
N ASP A 293 37.68 -15.58 19.33
CA ASP A 293 38.25 -15.75 17.99
C ASP A 293 38.83 -14.45 17.40
N GLY A 294 38.68 -13.30 18.08
CA GLY A 294 39.26 -12.02 17.68
C GLY A 294 38.59 -11.34 16.48
N GLU A 295 37.58 -11.95 15.84
CA GLU A 295 36.88 -11.34 14.71
C GLU A 295 36.09 -10.09 15.15
N ILE A 296 36.09 -9.05 14.33
CA ILE A 296 35.41 -7.78 14.62
C ILE A 296 33.90 -7.97 14.60
N ILE A 297 33.24 -7.63 15.70
CA ILE A 297 31.80 -7.57 15.81
C ILE A 297 31.29 -6.23 15.27
N THR A 298 30.30 -6.28 14.38
CA THR A 298 29.76 -5.12 13.67
C THR A 298 28.25 -4.97 13.92
N ALA A 299 27.80 -3.78 14.32
CA ALA A 299 26.39 -3.43 14.49
C ALA A 299 25.84 -2.71 13.25
N GLY A 300 24.62 -3.00 12.84
CA GLY A 300 23.99 -2.35 11.68
C GLY A 300 22.48 -2.56 11.60
N ILE A 301 21.87 -1.95 10.58
CA ILE A 301 20.42 -2.05 10.32
C ILE A 301 20.21 -2.79 8.99
N GLY A 302 19.49 -3.91 9.05
CA GLY A 302 19.20 -4.76 7.91
C GLY A 302 17.72 -4.78 7.56
N ARG A 303 17.36 -5.51 6.48
CA ARG A 303 15.96 -5.65 6.01
C ARG A 303 14.98 -6.21 7.06
N PHE A 304 15.50 -6.85 8.11
CA PHE A 304 14.76 -7.46 9.21
C PHE A 304 14.82 -6.65 10.50
N GLY A 305 15.57 -5.54 10.54
CA GLY A 305 15.78 -4.69 11.71
C GLY A 305 17.25 -4.54 12.12
N PRO A 306 17.49 -3.86 13.25
CA PRO A 306 18.73 -3.85 14.03
C PRO A 306 19.38 -5.24 14.19
N PHE A 307 20.68 -5.36 13.90
CA PHE A 307 21.44 -6.60 14.05
C PHE A 307 22.89 -6.37 14.50
N VAL A 308 23.45 -7.42 15.08
CA VAL A 308 24.89 -7.60 15.37
C VAL A 308 25.39 -8.73 14.46
N ARG A 309 26.52 -8.52 13.79
CA ARG A 309 27.17 -9.49 12.91
C ARG A 309 28.61 -9.76 13.36
N HIS A 310 28.93 -11.05 13.41
CA HIS A 310 30.26 -11.59 13.70
C HIS A 310 30.49 -12.75 12.73
N GLY A 311 31.56 -12.69 11.95
CA GLY A 311 31.80 -13.53 10.78
C GLY A 311 30.58 -13.69 9.86
N LYS A 312 30.02 -14.91 9.84
CA LYS A 312 28.82 -15.30 9.06
C LYS A 312 27.53 -15.27 9.88
N THR A 313 27.59 -15.02 11.17
CA THR A 313 26.47 -15.08 12.12
C THR A 313 25.81 -13.71 12.24
N TYR A 314 24.48 -13.68 12.22
CA TYR A 314 23.67 -12.47 12.40
C TYR A 314 22.70 -12.68 13.57
N ALA A 315 22.92 -11.95 14.66
CA ALA A 315 22.01 -11.87 15.80
C ALA A 315 21.12 -10.62 15.64
N SER A 316 19.82 -10.75 15.94
CA SER A 316 18.91 -9.59 15.97
C SER A 316 19.07 -8.89 17.32
N LEU A 317 19.01 -7.57 17.33
CA LEU A 317 18.85 -6.80 18.57
C LEU A 317 17.38 -6.84 19.01
N GLU A 318 17.16 -6.75 20.32
CA GLU A 318 15.81 -6.76 20.93
C GLU A 318 15.28 -5.32 21.08
N ALA A 319 13.99 -5.18 21.43
CA ALA A 319 13.31 -3.87 21.41
C ALA A 319 13.85 -2.82 22.40
N GLY A 320 14.72 -3.21 23.34
CA GLY A 320 15.42 -2.31 24.26
C GLY A 320 16.91 -2.09 23.93
N ASP A 321 17.47 -2.77 22.93
CA ASP A 321 18.89 -2.60 22.54
C ASP A 321 19.02 -1.69 21.32
N GLU A 322 19.57 -0.49 21.48
CA GLU A 322 19.80 0.41 20.36
C GLU A 322 21.12 0.10 19.63
N VAL A 323 21.08 0.08 18.29
CA VAL A 323 22.25 -0.15 17.41
C VAL A 323 23.45 0.74 17.76
N TYR A 324 23.20 1.94 18.28
CA TYR A 324 24.22 2.94 18.61
C TYR A 324 24.83 2.78 20.00
N THR A 325 24.21 2.06 20.94
CA THR A 325 24.66 1.96 22.34
C THR A 325 25.11 0.56 22.75
N VAL A 326 24.80 -0.48 21.96
CA VAL A 326 25.19 -1.87 22.21
C VAL A 326 26.71 -2.01 22.44
N GLY A 327 27.08 -2.40 23.65
CA GLY A 327 28.44 -2.71 24.04
C GLY A 327 28.85 -4.15 23.70
N LEU A 328 30.16 -4.40 23.73
CA LEU A 328 30.77 -5.69 23.36
C LEU A 328 30.15 -6.88 24.12
N ASN A 329 29.95 -6.75 25.43
CA ASN A 329 29.41 -7.83 26.26
C ASN A 329 28.01 -8.29 25.79
N ARG A 330 27.10 -7.34 25.49
CA ARG A 330 25.74 -7.63 24.99
C ARG A 330 25.80 -8.23 23.58
N ALA A 331 26.69 -7.71 22.74
CA ALA A 331 26.92 -8.21 21.39
C ALA A 331 27.35 -9.69 21.39
N VAL A 332 28.34 -10.04 22.23
CA VAL A 332 28.82 -11.42 22.45
C VAL A 332 27.68 -12.32 22.94
N THR A 333 26.91 -11.91 23.95
CA THR A 333 25.79 -12.74 24.45
C THR A 333 24.75 -13.02 23.37
N LEU A 334 24.41 -12.03 22.53
CA LEU A 334 23.43 -12.19 21.46
C LEU A 334 23.93 -13.12 20.34
N ILE A 335 25.24 -13.10 20.05
CA ILE A 335 25.88 -14.03 19.10
C ILE A 335 25.91 -15.45 19.68
N ALA A 336 26.35 -15.62 20.92
CA ALA A 336 26.38 -16.91 21.60
C ALA A 336 24.98 -17.55 21.71
N GLU A 337 23.97 -16.77 22.12
CA GLU A 337 22.56 -17.20 22.09
C GLU A 337 22.10 -17.60 20.69
N LYS A 338 22.52 -16.87 19.65
CA LYS A 338 22.13 -17.17 18.28
C LYS A 338 22.75 -18.46 17.76
N ILE A 339 23.99 -18.74 18.13
CA ILE A 339 24.70 -19.98 17.83
C ILE A 339 24.04 -21.15 18.59
N ALA A 340 23.78 -21.00 19.89
CA ALA A 340 23.14 -22.00 20.73
C ALA A 340 21.69 -22.33 20.30
N LYS A 341 20.89 -21.32 19.94
CA LYS A 341 19.52 -21.48 19.39
C LYS A 341 19.53 -22.02 17.94
N GLY A 342 20.70 -22.08 17.30
CA GLY A 342 20.90 -22.57 15.94
C GLY A 342 20.20 -21.74 14.85
N PRO A 343 20.23 -22.20 13.59
CA PRO A 343 19.41 -21.60 12.53
C PRO A 343 17.94 -21.78 12.90
N SER A 344 17.25 -20.67 13.17
CA SER A 344 15.88 -20.61 13.72
C SER A 344 14.92 -21.62 13.08
N ARG A 345 14.79 -22.80 13.71
CA ARG A 345 13.86 -23.85 13.32
C ARG A 345 12.44 -23.52 13.79
N ARG A 346 11.92 -22.34 13.45
CA ARG A 346 10.48 -22.02 13.56
C ARG A 346 9.58 -22.95 12.72
N PHE A 347 10.20 -23.75 11.85
CA PHE A 347 9.58 -24.80 11.04
C PHE A 347 10.39 -26.11 11.05
N GLY A 348 11.13 -26.39 12.13
CA GLY A 348 11.59 -27.76 12.37
C GLY A 348 10.38 -28.61 12.71
N ALA A 349 10.12 -29.66 11.93
CA ALA A 349 9.05 -30.60 12.26
C ALA A 349 9.32 -31.18 13.66
N ASP A 350 8.34 -31.02 14.55
CA ASP A 350 8.27 -31.77 15.80
C ASP A 350 8.52 -33.25 15.48
N PRO A 351 9.47 -33.95 16.14
CA PRO A 351 9.73 -35.37 15.90
C PRO A 351 8.44 -36.20 15.92
N GLY A 352 7.51 -35.78 16.79
CA GLY A 352 6.20 -36.39 16.96
C GLY A 352 6.23 -37.54 17.96
N LYS A 353 5.07 -37.82 18.56
CA LYS A 353 4.88 -38.95 19.46
C LYS A 353 4.46 -40.17 18.63
N GLU A 354 5.15 -41.29 18.77
CA GLU A 354 4.72 -42.55 18.15
C GLU A 354 3.43 -43.03 18.84
N VAL A 355 2.39 -43.33 18.06
CA VAL A 355 1.06 -43.77 18.56
C VAL A 355 0.90 -45.29 18.42
N GLY A 356 1.47 -45.89 17.37
CA GLY A 356 1.43 -47.32 17.11
C GLY A 356 1.81 -47.66 15.65
N ASP A 357 1.88 -48.94 15.33
CA ASP A 357 2.05 -49.43 13.95
C ASP A 357 0.69 -49.63 13.26
N TYR A 358 0.61 -49.35 11.96
CA TYR A 358 -0.60 -49.53 11.16
C TYR A 358 -0.58 -50.90 10.44
N PRO A 359 -1.44 -51.88 10.80
CA PRO A 359 -1.28 -53.26 10.32
C PRO A 359 -1.53 -53.47 8.82
N ALA A 360 -2.49 -52.75 8.22
CA ALA A 360 -2.97 -53.04 6.86
C ALA A 360 -2.15 -52.40 5.72
N ARG A 361 -1.17 -51.54 6.04
CA ARG A 361 -0.35 -50.77 5.07
C ARG A 361 1.13 -50.76 5.40
N GLY A 362 1.50 -51.12 6.63
CA GLY A 362 2.85 -50.98 7.18
C GLY A 362 3.21 -49.53 7.50
N GLY A 363 4.04 -49.36 8.53
CA GLY A 363 4.57 -48.06 8.94
C GLY A 363 4.00 -47.54 10.27
N LYS A 364 4.79 -46.66 10.90
CA LYS A 364 4.49 -46.07 12.21
C LYS A 364 3.59 -44.84 12.08
N ILE A 365 2.57 -44.76 12.93
CA ILE A 365 1.74 -43.58 13.14
C ILE A 365 2.49 -42.59 14.04
N MET A 366 2.81 -41.41 13.52
CA MET A 366 3.37 -40.30 14.31
C MET A 366 2.33 -39.19 14.52
N LEU A 367 2.09 -38.80 15.77
CA LEU A 367 1.31 -37.61 16.14
C LEU A 367 2.20 -36.36 16.09
N LYS A 368 1.81 -35.32 15.35
CA LYS A 368 2.56 -34.07 15.18
C LYS A 368 1.67 -32.84 15.34
N LYS A 369 2.23 -31.75 15.86
CA LYS A 369 1.56 -30.45 15.97
C LYS A 369 1.80 -29.64 14.69
N GLY A 370 0.74 -29.14 14.05
CA GLY A 370 0.78 -28.42 12.78
C GLY A 370 0.21 -27.00 12.87
N ARG A 371 0.26 -26.26 11.75
CA ARG A 371 -0.34 -24.91 11.63
C ARG A 371 -1.87 -24.91 11.82
N TYR A 372 -2.52 -26.05 11.58
CA TYR A 372 -3.97 -26.22 11.51
C TYR A 372 -4.44 -27.29 12.51
N GLY A 373 -3.87 -27.29 13.72
CA GLY A 373 -4.15 -28.30 14.75
C GLY A 373 -3.19 -29.49 14.76
N ALA A 374 -3.47 -30.47 15.63
CA ALA A 374 -2.73 -31.71 15.70
C ALA A 374 -3.11 -32.65 14.53
N TYR A 375 -2.15 -33.43 14.06
CA TYR A 375 -2.38 -34.39 12.98
C TYR A 375 -1.53 -35.65 13.19
N VAL A 376 -2.09 -36.81 12.84
CA VAL A 376 -1.34 -38.06 12.73
C VAL A 376 -0.77 -38.21 11.32
N THR A 377 0.35 -38.90 11.14
CA THR A 377 0.97 -39.10 9.82
C THR A 377 1.62 -40.47 9.66
N ILE A 378 1.39 -41.10 8.50
CA ILE A 378 2.08 -42.30 8.00
C ILE A 378 2.52 -42.00 6.56
N ASP A 379 3.81 -42.17 6.25
CA ASP A 379 4.40 -42.17 4.90
C ASP A 379 3.92 -41.10 3.90
N GLY A 380 3.55 -39.92 4.42
CA GLY A 380 3.12 -38.76 3.63
C GLY A 380 1.60 -38.56 3.57
N ILE A 381 0.80 -39.47 4.13
CA ILE A 381 -0.61 -39.25 4.44
C ILE A 381 -0.67 -38.68 5.85
N ASN A 382 -0.89 -37.37 5.93
CA ASN A 382 -1.23 -36.70 7.19
C ASN A 382 -2.75 -36.80 7.39
N ALA A 383 -3.27 -36.93 8.61
CA ALA A 383 -4.69 -36.89 8.95
C ALA A 383 -4.91 -35.92 10.11
N THR A 384 -5.69 -34.86 9.90
CA THR A 384 -5.92 -33.82 10.90
C THR A 384 -6.91 -34.33 11.95
N ILE A 385 -6.59 -34.18 13.23
CA ILE A 385 -7.46 -34.60 14.33
C ILE A 385 -8.52 -33.51 14.53
N PRO A 386 -9.83 -33.85 14.62
CA PRO A 386 -10.87 -32.88 14.95
C PRO A 386 -10.69 -32.28 16.34
N ASP A 387 -11.03 -31.00 16.51
CA ASP A 387 -10.88 -30.27 17.79
C ASP A 387 -11.71 -30.85 18.95
N SER A 388 -12.63 -31.77 18.67
CA SER A 388 -13.42 -32.52 19.67
C SER A 388 -12.66 -33.67 20.35
N ILE A 389 -11.48 -34.05 19.86
CA ILE A 389 -10.69 -35.19 20.38
C ILE A 389 -9.35 -34.67 20.92
N GLU A 390 -9.10 -34.91 22.22
CA GLU A 390 -7.81 -34.57 22.82
C GLU A 390 -6.68 -35.43 22.21
N PRO A 391 -5.63 -34.83 21.62
CA PRO A 391 -4.60 -35.57 20.89
C PRO A 391 -3.82 -36.60 21.72
N GLU A 392 -3.89 -36.52 23.05
CA GLU A 392 -3.19 -37.41 23.97
C GLU A 392 -3.99 -38.67 24.36
N LYS A 393 -5.31 -38.67 24.10
CA LYS A 393 -6.22 -39.81 24.35
C LYS A 393 -6.59 -40.59 23.09
N LEU A 394 -6.11 -40.16 21.92
CA LEU A 394 -6.37 -40.79 20.62
C LEU A 394 -5.96 -42.27 20.63
N THR A 395 -6.93 -43.16 20.39
CA THR A 395 -6.65 -44.59 20.26
C THR A 395 -6.06 -44.94 18.89
N ILE A 396 -5.43 -46.11 18.78
CA ILE A 396 -4.84 -46.59 17.52
C ILE A 396 -5.94 -46.78 16.46
N GLU A 397 -7.13 -47.23 16.85
CA GLU A 397 -8.27 -47.48 15.95
C GLU A 397 -8.86 -46.17 15.39
N GLU A 398 -8.98 -45.13 16.20
CA GLU A 398 -9.41 -43.80 15.74
C GLU A 398 -8.37 -43.17 14.80
N ALA A 399 -7.07 -43.35 15.10
CA ALA A 399 -5.98 -42.90 14.23
C ALA A 399 -6.01 -43.59 12.86
N ILE A 400 -6.28 -44.91 12.85
CA ILE A 400 -6.48 -45.71 11.64
C ILE A 400 -7.65 -45.14 10.80
N ALA A 401 -8.82 -44.94 11.42
CA ALA A 401 -10.02 -44.45 10.74
C ALA A 401 -9.82 -43.06 10.09
N LEU A 402 -9.21 -42.10 10.81
CA LEU A 402 -8.92 -40.76 10.28
C LEU A 402 -7.93 -40.78 9.11
N ILE A 403 -6.98 -41.73 9.11
CA ILE A 403 -6.01 -41.92 8.03
C ILE A 403 -6.67 -42.57 6.80
N GLU A 404 -7.56 -43.54 7.01
CA GLU A 404 -8.31 -44.18 5.92
C GLU A 404 -9.31 -43.23 5.26
N GLU A 405 -10.07 -42.47 6.04
CA GLU A 405 -11.01 -41.46 5.53
C GLU A 405 -10.27 -40.42 4.65
N ARG A 406 -9.10 -39.96 5.11
CA ARG A 406 -8.30 -39.03 4.30
C ARG A 406 -7.60 -39.71 3.13
N ALA A 407 -7.19 -40.98 3.24
CA ALA A 407 -6.63 -41.73 2.11
C ALA A 407 -7.66 -41.99 1.00
N ALA A 408 -8.94 -42.16 1.37
CA ALA A 408 -10.06 -42.23 0.44
C ALA A 408 -10.37 -40.88 -0.20
N LYS A 409 -10.42 -39.78 0.59
CA LYS A 409 -10.66 -38.42 0.08
C LYS A 409 -9.51 -37.84 -0.74
N THR A 410 -8.27 -38.21 -0.42
CA THR A 410 -7.07 -37.85 -1.18
C THR A 410 -6.42 -39.10 -1.76
N GLY A 411 -7.01 -39.61 -2.85
CA GLY A 411 -6.58 -40.81 -3.57
C GLY A 411 -5.06 -40.89 -3.71
N GLY A 412 -4.47 -41.80 -2.92
CA GLY A 412 -3.06 -41.76 -2.56
C GLY A 412 -2.13 -41.97 -3.75
N LYS A 413 -1.58 -40.87 -4.30
CA LYS A 413 -0.40 -40.96 -5.17
C LYS A 413 0.84 -41.13 -4.30
N PRO A 414 1.54 -42.28 -4.35
CA PRO A 414 2.81 -42.44 -3.66
C PRO A 414 3.84 -41.43 -4.18
N LYS A 415 4.80 -41.12 -3.32
CA LYS A 415 5.89 -40.16 -3.56
C LYS A 415 6.49 -40.36 -4.96
N ARG A 416 6.33 -39.37 -5.84
CA ARG A 416 6.96 -39.38 -7.17
C ARG A 416 8.46 -39.46 -6.97
N ALA A 417 9.08 -40.59 -7.31
CA ALA A 417 10.52 -40.77 -7.17
C ALA A 417 11.24 -39.62 -7.87
N ALA A 418 12.25 -39.05 -7.19
CA ALA A 418 12.98 -37.90 -7.72
C ALA A 418 13.58 -38.28 -9.08
N LYS A 419 13.18 -37.57 -10.14
CA LYS A 419 13.86 -37.67 -11.45
C LYS A 419 15.33 -37.31 -11.21
N LYS A 420 16.22 -38.31 -11.28
CA LYS A 420 17.67 -38.09 -11.33
C LYS A 420 17.94 -37.00 -12.36
N ALA A 421 18.71 -35.99 -11.97
CA ALA A 421 19.20 -34.98 -12.90
C ALA A 421 19.89 -35.70 -14.07
N ALA A 422 19.47 -35.40 -15.29
CA ALA A 422 20.20 -35.86 -16.47
C ALA A 422 21.63 -35.31 -16.38
N LYS A 423 22.63 -36.20 -16.51
CA LYS A 423 24.04 -35.81 -16.41
C LYS A 423 24.33 -34.67 -17.38
N LYS A 424 24.78 -33.52 -16.87
CA LYS A 424 25.46 -32.52 -17.71
C LYS A 424 26.65 -33.23 -18.37
N LYS A 425 26.66 -33.27 -19.70
CA LYS A 425 27.85 -33.62 -20.48
C LYS A 425 28.94 -32.60 -20.12
N PRO A 426 30.17 -33.02 -19.75
CA PRO A 426 31.19 -32.09 -19.30
C PRO A 426 31.58 -31.14 -20.45
N ALA A 427 31.62 -29.84 -20.15
CA ALA A 427 32.28 -28.87 -21.01
C ALA A 427 33.79 -29.14 -20.94
N LYS A 428 34.42 -29.34 -22.10
CA LYS A 428 35.87 -29.47 -22.19
C LYS A 428 36.45 -28.05 -22.32
N ALA A 429 37.26 -27.66 -21.35
CA ALA A 429 38.13 -26.49 -21.47
C ALA A 429 39.50 -26.92 -22.04
N ASP A 430 40.41 -25.95 -22.14
CA ASP A 430 41.78 -26.03 -22.65
C ASP A 430 41.94 -26.20 -24.18
N ALA A 431 42.86 -25.49 -24.86
CA ALA A 431 43.56 -24.25 -24.52
C ALA A 431 44.25 -23.67 -25.78
N ALA A 432 44.37 -22.34 -25.82
CA ALA A 432 45.46 -21.54 -26.46
C ALA A 432 45.81 -21.65 -27.96
N ASN A 433 46.40 -20.54 -28.45
CA ASN A 433 47.06 -20.30 -29.74
C ASN A 433 46.15 -20.25 -30.99
N GLY A 434 46.33 -19.34 -31.96
CA GLY A 434 47.23 -18.17 -31.99
C GLY A 434 47.59 -17.74 -33.42
N ALA A 435 47.51 -16.43 -33.69
CA ALA A 435 48.05 -15.69 -34.84
C ALA A 435 47.47 -15.89 -36.27
N ALA A 436 47.22 -14.74 -36.92
CA ALA A 436 47.20 -14.47 -38.38
C ALA A 436 46.18 -15.24 -39.28
N ASN A 437 45.77 -14.75 -40.46
CA ASN A 437 46.15 -13.54 -41.20
C ASN A 437 44.94 -12.93 -41.95
N SER A 438 45.08 -11.71 -42.44
CA SER A 438 44.10 -11.03 -43.31
C SER A 438 44.14 -11.55 -44.76
N GLU A 439 42.99 -11.70 -45.42
CA GLU A 439 42.78 -11.15 -46.78
C GLU A 439 41.30 -11.16 -47.25
N ALA A 440 40.99 -10.23 -48.15
CA ALA A 440 39.78 -10.17 -48.99
C ALA A 440 40.21 -10.61 -50.44
N PRO A 441 39.44 -10.47 -51.57
CA PRO A 441 38.15 -9.78 -51.75
C PRO A 441 37.14 -10.39 -52.77
N ALA A 442 36.00 -9.68 -52.89
CA ALA A 442 35.19 -9.45 -54.11
C ALA A 442 34.37 -10.58 -54.78
N LYS A 443 33.03 -10.37 -54.86
CA LYS A 443 32.37 -9.84 -56.08
C LYS A 443 30.90 -9.40 -55.85
N LYS A 444 30.47 -8.42 -56.65
CA LYS A 444 29.09 -7.86 -56.80
C LYS A 444 28.64 -8.15 -58.25
N PRO A 445 27.34 -8.09 -58.64
CA PRO A 445 26.62 -6.82 -58.89
C PRO A 445 25.12 -6.84 -58.45
N ALA A 446 24.52 -5.73 -57.98
CA ALA A 446 23.70 -4.73 -58.73
C ALA A 446 22.35 -5.27 -59.28
N ALA A 447 21.26 -4.51 -59.41
CA ALA A 447 20.99 -3.06 -59.28
C ALA A 447 19.60 -2.86 -58.59
N LYS A 448 18.92 -1.71 -58.47
CA LYS A 448 18.94 -0.37 -59.11
C LYS A 448 18.78 0.75 -58.04
N LYS A 449 18.37 1.95 -58.45
CA LYS A 449 18.00 3.14 -57.64
C LYS A 449 16.65 3.70 -58.12
N LYS A 450 16.02 4.58 -57.32
CA LYS A 450 15.56 5.89 -57.82
C LYS A 450 15.80 6.99 -56.78
N ALA A 451 16.02 8.20 -57.28
CA ALA A 451 16.29 9.47 -56.58
C ALA A 451 15.27 10.49 -57.14
N ALA A 452 15.13 11.77 -56.76
CA ALA A 452 15.49 12.62 -55.62
C ALA A 452 14.82 14.00 -55.87
N ALA A 453 14.68 14.87 -54.86
CA ALA A 453 14.50 16.32 -55.05
C ALA A 453 14.92 17.10 -53.78
N LYS A 454 15.35 18.36 -53.93
CA LYS A 454 15.87 19.26 -52.87
C LYS A 454 15.21 20.65 -52.92
N LYS A 455 15.34 21.40 -51.82
CA LYS A 455 15.26 22.89 -51.68
C LYS A 455 13.85 23.52 -51.84
N ALA A 456 13.54 24.68 -51.26
CA ALA A 456 14.31 25.62 -50.40
C ALA A 456 13.39 26.47 -49.47
N THR A 457 13.99 27.20 -48.53
CA THR A 457 13.38 28.26 -47.68
C THR A 457 13.51 29.67 -48.28
N PRO A 458 12.65 30.63 -47.88
CA PRO A 458 13.08 31.82 -47.08
C PRO A 458 12.11 32.11 -45.89
N LYS A 459 12.54 32.61 -44.71
CA LYS A 459 12.92 33.99 -44.30
C LYS A 459 11.74 34.99 -44.36
N LYS A 460 11.01 35.30 -43.26
CA LYS A 460 11.28 36.13 -42.04
C LYS A 460 11.04 37.64 -42.24
N GLU A 461 9.94 38.16 -41.67
CA GLU A 461 9.66 39.51 -41.09
C GLU A 461 8.12 39.61 -40.84
N ALA A 462 7.52 40.56 -40.09
CA ALA A 462 7.81 41.18 -38.79
C ALA A 462 6.61 42.11 -38.41
N ALA A 463 6.54 42.55 -37.14
CA ALA A 463 5.71 43.66 -36.62
C ALA A 463 4.16 43.50 -36.48
N GLU A 464 3.73 43.59 -35.21
CA GLU A 464 2.45 44.12 -34.68
C GLU A 464 2.28 45.65 -34.95
N PRO A 465 1.28 46.41 -34.40
CA PRO A 465 0.04 46.07 -33.65
C PRO A 465 -1.24 46.82 -34.17
N VAL A 466 -2.28 46.87 -33.30
CA VAL A 466 -3.15 48.02 -32.89
C VAL A 466 -4.69 47.87 -33.08
N SER A 467 -5.40 48.04 -31.94
CA SER A 467 -6.76 48.59 -31.70
C SER A 467 -8.04 47.96 -32.28
N LEU A 468 -8.84 47.43 -31.35
CA LEU A 468 -10.14 47.98 -30.89
C LEU A 468 -11.00 48.80 -31.88
N THR A 469 -12.28 48.40 -32.04
CA THR A 469 -13.45 49.26 -31.75
C THR A 469 -14.76 48.44 -31.70
N GLU A 470 -15.77 48.99 -31.03
CA GLU A 470 -17.09 48.40 -30.80
C GLU A 470 -18.00 48.41 -32.05
N ALA A 471 -19.03 47.56 -32.08
CA ALA A 471 -20.44 48.01 -32.12
C ALA A 471 -21.44 46.84 -32.10
N ALA A 472 -22.59 47.06 -31.44
CA ALA A 472 -23.66 46.06 -31.29
C ALA A 472 -24.69 46.10 -32.44
N LYS A 473 -25.38 44.98 -32.70
CA LYS A 473 -26.83 44.91 -32.48
C LYS A 473 -27.47 43.53 -32.53
N ALA A 474 -28.44 43.39 -31.63
CA ALA A 474 -29.35 42.28 -31.40
C ALA A 474 -30.09 41.71 -32.62
N LYS A 475 -30.49 40.44 -32.48
CA LYS A 475 -31.89 40.02 -32.74
C LYS A 475 -32.31 38.97 -31.73
N ALA A 476 -33.46 39.20 -31.09
CA ALA A 476 -34.10 38.26 -30.17
C ALA A 476 -35.37 37.69 -30.83
N SER A 477 -35.72 36.45 -30.48
CA SER A 477 -37.06 35.90 -30.71
C SER A 477 -37.47 35.02 -29.52
N LYS A 478 -38.66 35.33 -28.97
CA LYS A 478 -39.28 34.65 -27.82
C LYS A 478 -39.82 33.28 -28.22
N VAL A 479 -39.82 32.33 -27.28
CA VAL A 479 -40.98 31.45 -27.04
C VAL A 479 -41.23 31.41 -25.52
N ALA A 480 -42.49 31.32 -25.12
CA ALA A 480 -42.95 31.56 -23.74
C ALA A 480 -43.10 30.27 -22.90
N ALA A 481 -43.33 30.48 -21.60
CA ALA A 481 -43.39 29.43 -20.58
C ALA A 481 -44.73 28.68 -20.51
N ALA A 482 -44.69 27.48 -19.91
CA ALA A 482 -45.84 26.84 -19.28
C ALA A 482 -45.41 26.24 -17.92
N LYS A 483 -45.97 26.75 -16.82
CA LYS A 483 -45.89 26.12 -15.49
C LYS A 483 -47.01 25.09 -15.36
N VAL A 484 -46.72 23.92 -14.80
CA VAL A 484 -47.74 23.08 -14.13
C VAL A 484 -47.17 22.60 -12.80
N THR A 485 -47.64 23.22 -11.72
CA THR A 485 -47.51 22.69 -10.36
C THR A 485 -48.71 21.80 -10.07
N LYS A 486 -48.50 20.63 -9.45
CA LYS A 486 -49.59 19.89 -8.81
C LYS A 486 -49.14 19.27 -7.49
N VAL A 487 -49.54 19.92 -6.40
CA VAL A 487 -49.48 19.38 -5.04
C VAL A 487 -50.54 18.28 -4.92
N ALA A 488 -50.21 17.20 -4.21
CA ALA A 488 -51.16 16.15 -3.83
C ALA A 488 -51.17 16.02 -2.31
N GLU A 489 -52.25 16.50 -1.69
CA GLU A 489 -52.45 16.44 -0.24
C GLU A 489 -53.50 15.40 0.13
N LYS A 490 -53.38 14.86 1.35
CA LYS A 490 -54.14 13.72 1.87
C LYS A 490 -55.63 14.04 2.04
N LYS A 491 -56.49 13.04 1.80
CA LYS A 491 -57.80 12.95 2.47
C LYS A 491 -57.85 11.70 3.33
N SER A 492 -58.10 11.88 4.62
CA SER A 492 -58.52 10.80 5.52
C SER A 492 -60.00 10.51 5.33
N ALA A 493 -60.39 9.25 5.57
CA ALA A 493 -61.78 8.84 5.68
C ALA A 493 -61.94 7.97 6.92
N GLY A 494 -62.20 8.61 8.07
CA GLY A 494 -62.67 7.90 9.25
C GLY A 494 -64.14 7.51 9.06
N LYS A 495 -64.45 6.22 9.23
CA LYS A 495 -65.82 5.69 9.17
C LYS A 495 -66.23 5.23 10.56
N ALA A 496 -67.36 5.73 11.05
CA ALA A 496 -67.97 5.31 12.31
C ALA A 496 -69.49 5.17 12.15
N ARG A 497 -70.05 4.17 12.86
CA ARG A 497 -71.46 3.76 12.93
C ARG A 497 -72.01 3.01 11.70
N GLY A 498 -72.79 1.98 12.01
CA GLY A 498 -73.16 0.86 11.13
C GLY A 498 -72.67 -0.42 11.79
#